data_AF-R9KEN7-F1
#
_entry.id   AF-R9KEN7-F1
#
_cell.length_a   1.000
_cell.length_b   1.000
_cell.length_c   1.000
_cell.angle_alpha   90.00
_cell.angle_beta   90.00
_cell.angle_gamma   90.00
#
_symmetry.space_group_name_H-M   'P 1'
#
loop_
_entity.id
_entity.type
_entity.pdbx_description
1 polymer ?
#
loop_
_entity_poly.entity_id
_entity_poly.type
_entity_poly.pdbx_seq_one_letter_code
_entity_poly.pdbx_strand_id
1 'polypeptide(L)'
;MRKRIAFIMIMAFVWLTTGCGALNSAESEKVYAGAPTIVLNGYKYFASDMVILQELPAGYSYDGELTDAEKEYAHIIGSKYYIQEDEGTETLNDFYVYQECGTRISDDEVDNTKRQWAYARWSKEENSTDVLSPLDGETVIVIDY
;
A
#
# COMPACT_ATOMS: atom_id res chain seq x y z
N MET A 1 -13.05 -52.10 39.87
CA MET A 1 -12.05 -52.81 39.04
C MET A 1 -12.81 -53.52 37.93
N ARG A 2 -12.63 -53.39 36.61
CA ARG A 2 -11.64 -52.76 35.72
C ARG A 2 -12.36 -52.30 34.43
N LYS A 3 -11.78 -51.28 33.82
CA LYS A 3 -12.12 -50.54 32.59
C LYS A 3 -12.35 -51.43 31.36
N ARG A 4 -13.32 -51.07 30.50
CA ARG A 4 -13.17 -51.09 29.02
C ARG A 4 -14.05 -49.99 28.42
N ILE A 5 -13.38 -48.87 28.09
CA ILE A 5 -13.85 -47.80 27.22
C ILE A 5 -14.07 -48.41 25.83
N ALA A 6 -15.25 -48.23 25.25
CA ALA A 6 -15.51 -48.52 23.84
C ALA A 6 -16.03 -47.23 23.19
N PHE A 7 -15.16 -46.69 22.35
CA PHE A 7 -15.36 -45.56 21.45
C PHE A 7 -16.67 -45.72 20.67
N ILE A 8 -17.67 -44.88 20.95
CA ILE A 8 -18.78 -44.67 20.02
C ILE A 8 -18.37 -43.51 19.13
N MET A 9 -17.88 -43.86 17.93
CA MET A 9 -17.67 -42.94 16.82
C MET A 9 -18.96 -42.14 16.61
N ILE A 10 -18.91 -40.85 16.89
CA ILE A 10 -19.92 -39.89 16.44
C ILE A 10 -19.68 -39.69 14.94
N MET A 11 -20.29 -40.59 14.17
CA MET A 11 -20.50 -40.44 12.74
C MET A 11 -21.68 -39.49 12.56
N ALA A 12 -21.39 -38.19 12.57
CA ALA A 12 -22.30 -37.15 12.08
C ALA A 12 -21.56 -36.40 10.98
N PHE A 13 -21.45 -37.06 9.83
CA PHE A 13 -21.04 -36.49 8.57
C PHE A 13 -22.21 -35.62 8.08
N VAL A 14 -22.36 -34.43 8.67
CA VAL A 14 -23.24 -33.39 8.14
C VAL A 14 -22.41 -32.62 7.11
N TRP A 15 -22.28 -33.21 5.92
CA TRP A 15 -22.05 -32.42 4.73
C TRP A 15 -23.41 -31.96 4.25
N LEU A 16 -23.61 -30.65 4.23
CA LEU A 16 -24.35 -29.90 3.22
C LEU A 16 -24.41 -28.44 3.69
N THR A 17 -23.30 -27.72 3.53
CA THR A 17 -23.39 -26.30 3.15
C THR A 17 -22.70 -26.17 1.80
N THR A 18 -23.53 -26.16 0.76
CA THR A 18 -23.19 -25.62 -0.55
C THR A 18 -22.95 -24.12 -0.39
N GLY A 19 -21.80 -23.77 0.16
CA GLY A 19 -21.23 -22.43 0.07
C GLY A 19 -20.27 -22.42 -1.11
N CYS A 20 -20.80 -22.45 -2.34
CA CYS A 20 -20.04 -22.05 -3.51
C CYS A 20 -19.88 -20.53 -3.45
N GLY A 21 -19.08 -20.07 -2.49
CA GLY A 21 -18.53 -18.74 -2.44
C GLY A 21 -17.09 -18.86 -2.90
N ALA A 22 -16.89 -19.22 -4.17
CA ALA A 22 -15.71 -18.71 -4.85
C ALA A 22 -15.88 -17.19 -4.82
N LEU A 23 -15.36 -16.54 -3.78
CA LEU A 23 -14.93 -15.16 -3.86
C LEU A 23 -13.77 -15.17 -4.85
N ASN A 24 -14.12 -15.33 -6.12
CA ASN A 24 -13.49 -14.54 -7.15
C ASN A 24 -13.81 -13.10 -6.75
N SER A 25 -12.99 -12.54 -5.85
CA SER A 25 -12.69 -11.13 -5.96
C SER A 25 -11.98 -11.03 -7.31
N ALA A 26 -12.78 -10.99 -8.37
CA ALA A 26 -12.43 -10.21 -9.55
C ALA A 26 -12.39 -8.78 -9.02
N GLU A 27 -11.30 -8.48 -8.32
CA GLU A 27 -10.78 -7.14 -8.24
C GLU A 27 -10.52 -6.81 -9.70
N SER A 28 -11.53 -6.20 -10.31
CA SER A 28 -11.40 -5.49 -11.56
C SER A 28 -10.09 -4.74 -11.43
N GLU A 29 -9.05 -5.20 -12.14
CA GLU A 29 -7.89 -4.40 -12.48
C GLU A 29 -8.46 -3.16 -13.15
N LYS A 30 -8.81 -2.15 -12.35
CA LYS A 30 -9.05 -0.84 -12.87
C LYS A 30 -7.66 -0.40 -13.28
N VAL A 31 -7.37 -0.59 -14.56
CA VAL A 31 -6.20 -0.02 -15.21
C VAL A 31 -6.41 1.48 -15.18
N TYR A 32 -6.08 2.11 -14.06
CA TYR A 32 -6.06 3.55 -13.93
C TYR A 32 -4.83 4.04 -14.69
N ALA A 33 -5.07 4.86 -15.72
CA ALA A 33 -4.07 5.31 -16.68
C ALA A 33 -3.12 6.41 -16.16
N GLY A 34 -3.04 6.61 -14.84
CA GLY A 34 -2.20 7.62 -14.18
C GLY A 34 -0.99 7.00 -13.49
N ALA A 35 0.07 7.79 -13.27
CA ALA A 35 1.20 7.36 -12.47
C ALA A 35 0.76 7.06 -11.02
N PRO A 36 1.27 5.99 -10.39
CA PRO A 36 0.87 5.63 -9.03
C PRO A 36 1.23 6.75 -8.05
N THR A 37 0.28 7.12 -7.20
CA THR A 37 0.42 8.25 -6.28
C THR A 37 -0.07 7.86 -4.88
N ILE A 38 0.67 8.23 -3.83
CA ILE A 38 0.23 8.17 -2.43
C ILE A 38 -0.10 9.59 -1.97
N VAL A 39 -1.23 9.76 -1.30
CA VAL A 39 -1.55 11.02 -0.60
C VAL A 39 -1.32 10.79 0.88
N LEU A 40 -0.32 11.44 1.47
CA LEU A 40 0.02 11.31 2.89
C LEU A 40 0.07 12.71 3.51
N ASN A 41 -0.68 12.94 4.60
CA ASN A 41 -0.78 14.23 5.28
C ASN A 41 -1.10 15.42 4.33
N GLY A 42 -1.98 15.20 3.35
CA GLY A 42 -2.38 16.25 2.41
C GLY A 42 -1.36 16.57 1.32
N TYR A 43 -0.28 15.79 1.19
CA TYR A 43 0.69 15.94 0.11
C TYR A 43 0.68 14.72 -0.81
N LYS A 44 0.91 14.97 -2.10
CA LYS A 44 1.06 13.92 -3.11
C LYS A 44 2.51 13.47 -3.21
N TYR A 45 2.69 12.16 -3.24
CA TYR A 45 3.98 11.50 -3.40
C TYR A 45 3.89 10.53 -4.56
N PHE A 46 4.96 10.48 -5.33
CA PHE A 46 5.07 9.64 -6.51
C PHE A 46 6.17 8.62 -6.29
N ALA A 47 5.96 7.42 -6.82
CA ALA A 47 7.00 6.42 -6.87
C ALA A 47 8.18 7.04 -7.61
N SER A 48 9.32 7.16 -6.92
CA SER A 48 10.56 7.52 -7.59
C SER A 48 11.02 6.27 -8.32
N ASP A 49 10.44 6.07 -9.51
CA ASP A 49 10.76 4.99 -10.42
C ASP A 49 12.28 4.85 -10.41
N MET A 50 12.76 3.67 -10.01
CA MET A 50 14.17 3.28 -9.90
C MET A 50 14.83 3.32 -8.51
N VAL A 51 14.28 3.89 -7.43
CA VAL A 51 14.87 3.71 -6.08
C VAL A 51 14.20 2.58 -5.31
N ILE A 52 14.63 1.35 -5.63
CA ILE A 52 14.21 0.11 -4.97
C ILE A 52 15.42 -0.49 -4.25
N LEU A 53 15.33 -0.62 -2.93
CA LEU A 53 16.43 -1.06 -2.08
C LEU A 53 16.05 -2.30 -1.27
N GLN A 54 16.98 -3.23 -1.12
CA GLN A 54 16.76 -4.43 -0.29
C GLN A 54 16.84 -4.14 1.20
N GLU A 55 17.58 -3.09 1.56
CA GLU A 55 17.76 -2.65 2.94
C GLU A 55 17.30 -1.20 3.05
N LEU A 56 16.65 -0.88 4.18
CA LEU A 56 16.25 0.48 4.49
C LEU A 56 17.52 1.34 4.67
N PRO A 57 17.60 2.53 4.05
CA PRO A 57 18.74 3.43 4.26
C PRO A 57 18.92 3.82 5.72
N ALA A 58 20.18 4.08 6.11
CA ALA A 58 20.49 4.60 7.43
C ALA A 58 19.81 5.96 7.67
N GLY A 59 19.30 6.16 8.89
CA GLY A 59 18.58 7.38 9.27
C GLY A 59 17.09 7.37 8.93
N TYR A 60 16.55 6.29 8.35
CA TYR A 60 15.11 6.08 8.25
C TYR A 60 14.62 5.11 9.31
N SER A 61 13.45 5.41 9.88
CA SER A 61 12.80 4.57 10.88
C SER A 61 11.32 4.38 10.57
N TYR A 62 10.73 3.35 11.15
CA TYR A 62 9.31 3.05 10.99
C TYR A 62 8.45 4.15 11.62
N ASP A 63 7.51 4.69 10.84
CA ASP A 63 6.61 5.76 11.30
C ASP A 63 5.13 5.33 11.34
N GLY A 64 4.74 4.38 10.49
CA GLY A 64 3.38 3.88 10.50
C GLY A 64 3.03 2.95 9.36
N GLU A 65 1.72 2.76 9.20
CA GLU A 65 1.14 2.02 8.08
C GLU A 65 0.18 2.91 7.29
N LEU A 66 0.29 2.87 5.97
CA LEU A 66 -0.63 3.51 5.04
C LEU A 66 -2.01 2.86 5.18
N THR A 67 -3.02 3.71 5.30
CA THR A 67 -4.43 3.33 5.27
C THR A 67 -4.84 2.84 3.87
N ASP A 68 -5.97 2.15 3.78
CA ASP A 68 -6.46 1.65 2.49
C ASP A 68 -6.79 2.80 1.51
N ALA A 69 -7.24 3.96 2.03
CA ALA A 69 -7.48 5.15 1.22
C ALA A 69 -6.17 5.72 0.63
N GLU A 70 -5.09 5.71 1.40
CA GLU A 70 -3.78 6.22 0.95
C GLU A 70 -3.13 5.30 -0.10
N LYS A 71 -3.48 4.00 -0.10
CA LYS A 71 -3.01 3.02 -1.08
C LYS A 71 -3.87 2.91 -2.34
N GLU A 72 -5.13 3.37 -2.30
CA GLU A 72 -6.13 3.15 -3.36
C GLU A 72 -5.61 3.59 -4.74
N TYR A 73 -4.97 4.76 -4.81
CA TYR A 73 -4.44 5.32 -6.05
C TYR A 73 -3.03 4.86 -6.41
N ALA A 74 -2.32 4.24 -5.46
CA ALA A 74 -0.96 3.75 -5.64
C ALA A 74 -0.92 2.31 -6.15
N HIS A 75 -2.01 1.54 -6.01
CA HIS A 75 -2.09 0.13 -6.38
C HIS A 75 -0.98 -0.73 -5.76
N ILE A 76 -0.65 -0.46 -4.49
CA ILE A 76 0.40 -1.18 -3.76
C ILE A 76 -0.18 -2.12 -2.71
N ILE A 77 0.51 -3.23 -2.49
CA ILE A 77 0.16 -4.25 -1.49
C ILE A 77 0.94 -4.04 -0.17
N GLY A 78 1.88 -3.08 -0.14
CA GLY A 78 2.61 -2.68 1.07
C GLY A 78 1.90 -1.59 1.89
N SER A 79 2.01 -1.65 3.21
CA SER A 79 1.45 -0.64 4.12
C SER A 79 2.52 0.09 4.93
N LYS A 80 3.58 -0.58 5.38
CA LYS A 80 4.57 0.01 6.28
C LYS A 80 5.40 1.08 5.58
N TYR A 81 5.43 2.27 6.15
CA TYR A 81 6.25 3.36 5.67
C TYR A 81 7.27 3.84 6.71
N TYR A 82 8.36 4.40 6.20
CA TYR A 82 9.55 4.75 6.95
C TYR A 82 10.00 6.15 6.55
N ILE A 83 10.16 7.02 7.53
CA ILE A 83 10.57 8.41 7.34
C ILE A 83 11.96 8.63 7.93
N GLN A 84 12.61 9.71 7.52
CA GLN A 84 13.89 10.10 8.10
C GLN A 84 13.69 10.50 9.58
N GLU A 85 14.54 10.00 10.49
CA GLU A 85 14.41 10.17 11.95
C GLU A 85 14.36 11.64 12.40
N ASP A 86 14.97 12.54 11.61
CA ASP A 86 15.02 13.98 11.88
C ASP A 86 13.90 14.78 11.18
N GLU A 87 13.15 14.16 10.27
CA GLU A 87 12.02 14.80 9.59
C GLU A 87 10.69 14.46 10.30
N GLY A 88 9.91 15.49 10.60
CA GLY A 88 8.50 15.31 10.96
C GLY A 88 7.64 15.13 9.71
N THR A 89 6.44 14.57 9.90
CA THR A 89 5.46 14.36 8.82
C THR A 89 5.04 15.62 8.06
N GLU A 90 5.17 16.80 8.68
CA GLU A 90 4.87 18.11 8.08
C GLU A 90 5.94 18.58 7.08
N THR A 91 7.18 18.08 7.21
CA THR A 91 8.33 18.44 6.36
C THR A 91 8.79 17.30 5.46
N LEU A 92 8.03 16.22 5.41
CA LEU A 92 8.42 14.98 4.73
C LEU A 92 8.64 15.22 3.23
N ASN A 93 9.89 15.11 2.79
CA ASN A 93 10.26 15.30 1.38
C ASN A 93 10.21 13.98 0.61
N ASP A 94 10.61 12.90 1.27
CA ASP A 94 10.48 11.56 0.76
C ASP A 94 10.27 10.57 1.90
N PHE A 95 9.83 9.37 1.55
CA PHE A 95 9.76 8.24 2.47
C PHE A 95 9.94 6.93 1.71
N TYR A 96 10.14 5.85 2.46
CA TYR A 96 10.16 4.51 1.90
C TYR A 96 8.90 3.74 2.28
N VAL A 97 8.38 2.96 1.33
CA VAL A 97 7.35 1.96 1.61
C VAL A 97 7.95 0.58 1.42
N TYR A 98 7.76 -0.30 2.39
CA TYR A 98 8.07 -1.71 2.20
C TYR A 98 6.90 -2.38 1.49
N GLN A 99 7.08 -2.68 0.20
CA GLN A 99 6.03 -3.16 -0.69
C GLN A 99 6.55 -4.23 -1.65
N GLU A 100 5.61 -4.97 -2.25
CA GLU A 100 5.92 -5.77 -3.42
C GLU A 100 6.08 -4.86 -4.65
N CYS A 101 7.22 -4.96 -5.33
CA CYS A 101 7.55 -4.21 -6.52
C CYS A 101 8.39 -5.05 -7.50
N GLY A 102 8.65 -4.53 -8.71
CA GLY A 102 9.51 -5.20 -9.67
C GLY A 102 10.97 -5.27 -9.21
N THR A 103 11.76 -6.09 -9.90
CA THR A 103 13.19 -6.22 -9.62
C THR A 103 13.99 -5.23 -10.47
N ARG A 104 14.74 -4.32 -9.83
CA ARG A 104 15.66 -3.44 -10.56
C ARG A 104 16.76 -4.28 -11.23
N ILE A 105 16.90 -4.14 -12.54
CA ILE A 105 17.89 -4.88 -13.34
C ILE A 105 18.94 -3.97 -13.99
N SER A 106 18.64 -2.67 -14.15
CA SER A 106 19.59 -1.62 -14.53
C SER A 106 19.26 -0.31 -13.82
N ASP A 107 19.92 0.79 -14.22
CA ASP A 107 19.61 2.12 -13.70
C ASP A 107 18.26 2.66 -14.16
N ASP A 108 17.81 2.22 -15.33
CA ASP A 108 16.64 2.70 -16.04
C ASP A 108 15.55 1.62 -16.24
N GLU A 109 15.81 0.39 -15.80
CA GLU A 109 14.95 -0.76 -16.06
C GLU A 109 14.59 -1.53 -14.79
N VAL A 110 13.28 -1.79 -14.66
CA VAL A 110 12.67 -2.62 -13.62
C VAL A 110 11.92 -3.78 -14.28
N ASP A 111 12.32 -5.01 -13.95
CA ASP A 111 11.64 -6.23 -14.37
C ASP A 111 10.39 -6.45 -13.51
N ASN A 112 9.21 -6.17 -14.07
CA ASN A 112 7.93 -6.38 -13.40
C ASN A 112 7.44 -7.84 -13.42
N THR A 113 8.10 -8.74 -14.17
CA THR A 113 7.76 -10.17 -14.16
C THR A 113 8.29 -10.89 -12.93
N LYS A 114 9.35 -10.33 -12.32
CA LYS A 114 9.94 -10.81 -11.07
C LYS A 114 9.63 -9.82 -9.95
N ARG A 115 8.54 -10.12 -9.26
CA ARG A 115 8.09 -9.36 -8.09
C ARG A 115 8.93 -9.75 -6.87
N GLN A 116 9.30 -8.76 -6.07
CA GLN A 116 10.04 -8.94 -4.82
C GLN A 116 9.55 -7.92 -3.78
N TRP A 117 9.76 -8.24 -2.50
CA TRP A 117 9.55 -7.27 -1.43
C TRP A 117 10.80 -6.43 -1.24
N ALA A 118 10.65 -5.12 -1.30
CA ALA A 118 11.74 -4.17 -1.16
C ALA A 118 11.24 -2.81 -0.67
N TYR A 119 12.18 -1.93 -0.30
CA TYR A 119 11.91 -0.55 0.06
C TYR A 119 11.88 0.30 -1.22
N ALA A 120 10.68 0.75 -1.60
CA ALA A 120 10.49 1.68 -2.71
C ALA A 120 10.43 3.12 -2.18
N ARG A 121 11.19 4.04 -2.78
CA ARG A 121 11.16 5.46 -2.41
C ARG A 121 9.99 6.18 -3.07
N TRP A 122 9.31 7.01 -2.28
CA TRP A 122 8.24 7.90 -2.70
C TRP A 122 8.66 9.34 -2.41
N SER A 123 8.67 10.19 -3.43
CA SER A 123 9.11 11.59 -3.29
C SER A 123 7.92 12.52 -3.44
N LYS A 124 7.93 13.59 -2.65
CA LYS A 124 6.94 14.66 -2.68
C LYS A 124 6.96 15.35 -4.04
N GLU A 125 5.79 15.64 -4.58
CA GLU A 125 5.69 16.46 -5.79
C GLU A 125 6.06 17.92 -5.48
N GLU A 126 7.02 18.48 -6.22
CA GLU A 126 7.57 19.84 -5.99
C GLU A 126 6.50 20.94 -5.99
N ASN A 127 5.34 20.69 -6.61
CA ASN A 127 4.22 21.64 -6.67
C ASN A 127 2.97 21.17 -5.90
N SER A 128 3.11 20.20 -4.99
CA SER A 128 2.02 19.77 -4.11
C SER A 128 1.77 20.84 -3.04
N THR A 129 0.81 21.73 -3.28
CA THR A 129 0.16 22.49 -2.20
C THR A 129 -0.54 21.52 -1.27
N ASP A 130 -0.54 21.77 0.04
CA ASP A 130 -1.35 21.01 1.00
C ASP A 130 -2.79 20.95 0.49
N VAL A 131 -3.25 19.76 0.09
CA VAL A 131 -4.59 19.58 -0.48
C VAL A 131 -5.70 19.80 0.55
N LEU A 132 -5.35 20.02 1.83
CA LEU A 132 -6.27 20.29 2.93
C LEU A 132 -6.13 21.71 3.52
N SER A 133 -5.18 22.53 3.06
CA SER A 133 -5.15 23.95 3.42
C SER A 133 -6.35 24.64 2.76
N PRO A 134 -7.20 25.37 3.51
CA PRO A 134 -8.17 26.25 2.90
C PRO A 134 -7.39 27.20 2.00
N LEU A 135 -7.71 27.20 0.70
CA LEU A 135 -7.16 28.14 -0.26
C LEU A 135 -7.21 29.54 0.36
N ASP A 136 -6.05 30.08 0.71
CA ASP A 136 -5.89 31.48 1.08
C ASP A 136 -6.07 32.27 -0.22
N GLY A 137 -7.34 32.52 -0.55
CA GLY A 137 -7.78 33.28 -1.72
C GLY A 137 -8.00 32.44 -3.00
N GLU A 138 -9.19 32.61 -3.58
CA GLU A 138 -9.53 32.31 -4.98
C GLU A 138 -9.56 30.84 -5.44
N THR A 139 -10.71 30.19 -5.30
CA THR A 139 -11.73 30.10 -6.37
C THR A 139 -12.89 29.26 -5.85
N VAL A 140 -14.02 29.93 -5.56
CA VAL A 140 -15.29 29.25 -5.32
C VAL A 140 -15.76 28.70 -6.67
N ILE A 141 -15.63 27.40 -6.90
CA ILE A 141 -16.35 26.76 -8.01
C ILE A 141 -17.81 26.65 -7.56
N VAL A 142 -18.61 27.62 -7.97
CA VAL A 142 -20.08 27.52 -7.90
C VAL A 142 -20.48 26.45 -8.91
N ILE A 143 -20.90 25.29 -8.43
CA ILE A 143 -21.64 24.32 -9.26
C ILE A 143 -23.11 24.73 -9.14
N ASP A 144 -23.60 25.49 -10.13
CA ASP A 144 -25.03 25.67 -10.31
C ASP A 144 -25.66 24.33 -10.74
N TYR A 145 -26.69 23.91 -10.00
CA TYR A 145 -27.54 22.75 -10.32
C TYR A 145 -28.64 23.13 -11.32
#